data_AF-A0A5B7W1T1-F1
#
_entry.id   AF-A0A5B7W1T1-F1
#
_cell.length_a   1.000
_cell.length_b   1.000
_cell.length_c   1.000
_cell.angle_alpha   90.00
_cell.angle_beta   90.00
_cell.angle_gamma   90.00
#
_symmetry.space_group_name_H-M   'P 1'
#
loop_
_entity.id
_entity.type
_entity.pdbx_description
1 polymer ?
#
loop_
_entity_poly.entity_id
_entity_poly.type
_entity_poly.pdbx_seq_one_letter_code
_entity_poly.pdbx_strand_id
1 'polypeptide(L)' 'MKAKNQNFEDIARYAHEARTNLKLKYREYTPPNLLETIDARNMAKYGNKIGPTFETLISKGKSFKQIIESATRAGGGDIF' A
#
# COMPACT_ATOMS: atom_id res chain seq x y z
N MET A 1 23.91 16.75 -21.76
CA MET A 1 22.70 17.21 -21.04
C MET A 1 22.12 16.03 -20.28
N LYS A 2 22.25 15.99 -18.95
CA LYS A 2 21.67 14.92 -18.13
C LYS A 2 20.15 15.09 -18.14
N ALA A 3 19.42 14.11 -18.67
CA ALA A 3 17.97 14.04 -18.55
C ALA A 3 17.59 14.20 -17.06
N LYS A 4 16.50 14.93 -16.77
CA LYS A 4 15.89 15.07 -15.44
C LYS A 4 15.83 13.69 -14.77
N ASN A 5 16.75 13.40 -13.84
CA ASN A 5 16.71 12.18 -13.05
C ASN A 5 15.55 12.29 -12.05
N GLN A 6 14.36 11.86 -12.46
CA GLN A 6 13.28 11.56 -11.52
C GLN A 6 13.75 10.44 -10.61
N ASN A 7 13.93 10.73 -9.31
CA ASN A 7 14.23 9.71 -8.33
C ASN A 7 12.99 8.84 -8.12
N PHE A 8 12.96 7.66 -8.75
CA PHE A 8 11.84 6.73 -8.64
C PHE A 8 11.59 6.27 -7.21
N GLU A 9 12.60 6.28 -6.33
CA GLU A 9 12.41 5.95 -4.92
C GLU A 9 11.51 6.99 -4.23
N ASP A 10 11.80 8.28 -4.39
CA ASP A 10 11.01 9.36 -3.79
C ASP A 10 9.56 9.30 -4.27
N ILE A 11 9.36 9.08 -5.57
CA ILE A 11 8.02 8.93 -6.16
C ILE A 11 7.32 7.70 -5.59
N ALA A 12 8.02 6.58 -5.42
CA ALA A 12 7.46 5.35 -4.87
C ALA A 12 7.08 5.50 -3.38
N ARG A 13 7.92 6.19 -2.58
CA ARG A 13 7.62 6.50 -1.18
C ARG A 13 6.39 7.39 -1.09
N TYR A 14 6.36 8.48 -1.85
CA TYR A 14 5.20 9.37 -1.92
C TYR A 14 3.92 8.63 -2.33
N ALA A 15 3.98 7.82 -3.39
CA ALA A 15 2.80 7.09 -3.86
C ALA A 15 2.31 6.05 -2.84
N HIS A 16 3.22 5.32 -2.19
CA HIS A 16 2.88 4.36 -1.13
C HIS A 16 2.27 5.06 0.09
N GLU A 17 2.84 6.18 0.51
CA GLU A 17 2.34 6.98 1.63
C GLU A 17 0.96 7.55 1.32
N ALA A 18 0.77 8.17 0.15
CA ALA A 18 -0.51 8.73 -0.27
C ALA A 18 -1.61 7.65 -0.28
N ARG A 19 -1.30 6.45 -0.80
CA ARG A 19 -2.23 5.32 -0.73
C ARG A 19 -2.50 4.88 0.71
N THR A 20 -1.48 4.86 1.57
CA THR A 20 -1.64 4.47 2.97
C THR A 20 -2.52 5.46 3.72
N ASN A 21 -2.36 6.76 3.49
CA ASN A 21 -3.21 7.80 4.05
C ASN A 21 -4.67 7.64 3.61
N LEU A 22 -4.92 7.30 2.35
CA LEU A 22 -6.27 6.96 1.87
C LEU A 22 -6.84 5.74 2.62
N LYS A 23 -6.07 4.67 2.82
CA LYS A 23 -6.53 3.50 3.59
C LYS A 23 -6.94 3.92 5.01
N LEU A 24 -6.11 4.70 5.69
CA LEU A 24 -6.42 5.18 7.04
C LEU A 24 -7.71 5.99 7.05
N LYS A 25 -7.89 6.90 6.08
CA LYS A 25 -9.10 7.70 5.98
C LYS A 25 -10.36 6.85 5.78
N TYR A 26 -10.33 5.87 4.87
CA TYR A 26 -11.51 5.02 4.62
C TYR A 26 -11.85 4.09 5.77
N ARG A 27 -10.87 3.72 6.61
CA ARG A 27 -11.12 2.93 7.83
C ARG A 27 -11.99 3.67 8.84
N GLU A 28 -11.93 5.00 8.89
CA GLU A 28 -12.82 5.82 9.72
C GLU A 28 -14.31 5.67 9.34
N TYR A 29 -14.60 5.29 8.09
CA TYR A 29 -15.96 5.11 7.57
C TYR A 29 -16.35 3.65 7.39
N THR A 30 -15.45 2.70 7.67
CA THR A 30 -15.69 1.28 7.46
C THR A 30 -16.46 0.71 8.66
N PRO A 31 -17.58 -0.01 8.45
CA PRO A 31 -18.32 -0.65 9.53
C PRO A 31 -17.41 -1.55 10.39
N PRO A 32 -17.55 -1.57 11.73
CA PRO A 32 -16.61 -2.27 12.62
C PRO A 32 -16.41 -3.76 12.28
N ASN A 33 -17.49 -4.49 11.99
CA ASN A 33 -17.43 -5.90 11.62
C ASN A 33 -16.65 -6.16 10.31
N LEU A 34 -16.79 -5.27 9.33
CA LEU A 34 -16.02 -5.34 8.09
C LEU A 34 -14.55 -4.96 8.33
N LEU A 35 -14.30 -3.98 9.20
CA LEU A 35 -12.94 -3.57 9.57
C LEU A 35 -12.17 -4.69 10.25
N GLU A 36 -12.80 -5.44 11.14
CA GLU A 36 -12.23 -6.64 11.78
C GLU A 36 -11.86 -7.70 10.74
N THR A 37 -12.74 -7.94 9.76
CA THR A 37 -12.47 -8.88 8.65
C THR A 37 -11.26 -8.45 7.83
N ILE A 38 -11.19 -7.15 7.48
CA ILE A 38 -10.05 -6.57 6.75
C ILE A 38 -8.75 -6.70 7.55
N ASP A 39 -8.79 -6.42 8.86
CA ASP A 39 -7.63 -6.48 9.75
C ASP A 39 -7.10 -7.89 9.89
N ALA A 40 -7.99 -8.87 10.11
CA ALA A 40 -7.61 -10.28 10.19
C ALA A 40 -6.95 -10.74 8.89
N ARG A 41 -7.54 -10.41 7.73
CA ARG A 41 -6.97 -10.74 6.41
C ARG A 41 -5.61 -10.08 6.20
N ASN A 42 -5.47 -8.79 6.52
CA ASN A 42 -4.21 -8.07 6.32
C ASN A 42 -3.11 -8.56 7.28
N MET A 43 -3.46 -8.88 8.52
CA MET A 43 -2.54 -9.52 9.46
C MET A 43 -2.08 -10.89 8.96
N ALA A 44 -2.98 -11.75 8.52
CA ALA A 44 -2.62 -13.08 7.99
C ALA A 44 -1.71 -13.00 6.75
N LYS A 45 -1.96 -12.04 5.86
CA LYS A 45 -1.25 -11.93 4.57
C LYS A 45 0.06 -11.14 4.64
N TYR A 46 0.10 -10.12 5.50
CA TYR A 46 1.19 -9.14 5.51
C TYR A 46 1.84 -8.93 6.88
N GLY A 47 1.26 -9.49 7.96
CA GLY A 47 1.71 -9.21 9.33
C GLY A 47 1.44 -7.78 9.78
N ASN A 48 0.57 -7.04 9.09
CA ASN A 48 0.27 -5.64 9.37
C ASN A 48 -1.19 -5.34 9.02
N LYS A 49 -1.94 -4.73 9.95
CA LYS A 49 -3.38 -4.42 9.79
C LYS A 49 -3.70 -3.51 8.60
N ILE A 50 -2.78 -2.61 8.23
CA ILE A 50 -2.94 -1.65 7.12
C ILE A 50 -2.46 -2.24 5.78
N GLY A 51 -1.64 -3.28 5.83
CA GLY A 51 -1.01 -3.93 4.68
C GLY A 51 0.51 -3.77 4.68
N PRO A 52 1.19 -4.13 3.57
CA PRO A 52 2.65 -4.17 3.54
C PRO A 52 3.25 -2.75 3.65
N THR A 53 4.30 -2.62 4.47
CA THR A 53 5.12 -1.40 4.52
C THR A 53 5.96 -1.24 3.26
N PHE A 54 6.50 -0.04 3.02
CA PHE A 54 7.38 0.19 1.88
C PHE A 54 8.60 -0.74 1.93
N GLU A 55 9.20 -0.88 3.12
CA GLU A 55 10.35 -1.74 3.38
C GLU A 55 10.01 -3.22 3.14
N THR A 56 8.79 -3.66 3.50
CA THR A 56 8.32 -5.02 3.22
C THR A 56 8.18 -5.27 1.71
N LEU A 57 7.80 -4.26 0.94
CA LEU A 57 7.71 -4.38 -0.53
C LEU A 57 9.11 -4.48 -1.15
N ILE A 58 10.06 -3.66 -0.68
CA ILE A 58 11.46 -3.70 -1.12
C ILE A 58 12.12 -5.04 -0.75
N SER A 59 11.94 -5.52 0.49
CA SER A 59 12.50 -6.80 0.93
C SER A 59 11.94 -8.01 0.16
N LYS A 60 10.71 -7.89 -0.35
CA LYS A 60 10.09 -8.85 -1.28
C LYS A 60 10.52 -8.69 -2.74
N GLY A 61 11.50 -7.84 -3.02
CA GLY A 61 12.07 -7.65 -4.36
C GLY A 61 11.23 -6.79 -5.31
N LYS A 62 10.26 -6.01 -4.82
CA LYS A 62 9.50 -5.09 -5.68
C LYS A 62 10.38 -3.94 -6.14
N SER A 63 10.30 -3.60 -7.43
CA SER A 63 10.93 -2.38 -7.94
C SER A 63 10.10 -1.14 -7.59
N PHE A 64 10.73 0.03 -7.55
CA PHE A 64 10.03 1.30 -7.31
C PHE A 64 8.87 1.53 -8.30
N LYS A 65 9.06 1.18 -9.58
CA LYS A 65 7.99 1.27 -10.60
C LYS A 65 6.81 0.35 -10.28
N GLN A 66 7.06 -0.87 -9.79
CA GLN A 66 6.00 -1.78 -9.37
C GLN A 66 5.27 -1.29 -8.12
N ILE A 67 5.99 -0.63 -7.20
CA ILE A 67 5.37 -0.02 -6.01
C ILE A 67 4.46 1.14 -6.43
N ILE A 68 4.93 2.01 -7.33
CA ILE A 68 4.13 3.11 -7.90
C ILE A 68 2.88 2.57 -8.58
N GLU A 69 3.02 1.58 -9.47
CA GLU A 69 1.88 0.96 -10.16
C GLU A 69 0.91 0.27 -9.18
N SER A 70 1.42 -0.40 -8.15
CA SER A 70 0.56 -1.03 -7.14
C SER A 70 -0.16 0.01 -6.28
N ALA A 71 0.43 1.20 -6.13
CA ALA A 71 -0.15 2.29 -5.36
C ALA A 71 -1.37 2.94 -6.06
N THR A 72 -1.52 2.79 -7.38
CA THR A 72 -2.66 3.35 -8.13
C THR A 72 -3.87 2.42 -8.22
N ARG A 73 -3.75 1.18 -7.75
CA ARG A 73 -4.80 0.17 -7.84
C ARG A 73 -5.59 0.02 -6.55
N ALA A 74 -6.89 -0.24 -6.69
CA ALA A 74 -7.72 -0.74 -5.61
C ALA A 74 -7.23 -2.14 -5.15
N GLY A 75 -7.55 -2.51 -3.92
CA GLY A 75 -7.18 -3.81 -3.35
C GLY A 75 -8.31 -4.31 -2.45
N GLY A 76 -8.20 -5.57 -1.99
CA GLY A 76 -9.22 -6.18 -1.14
C GLY A 76 -10.39 -6.81 -1.91
N GLY A 77 -10.28 -6.97 -3.24
CA GLY A 77 -11.27 -7.72 -4.02
C GLY A 77 -11.34 -9.21 -3.69
N ASP A 78 -10.47 -9.71 -2.82
CA ASP A 78 -10.48 -11.06 -2.25
C ASP A 78 -11.23 -11.15 -0.90
N ILE A 79 -11.84 -10.05 -0.44
CA ILE A 79 -12.59 -9.99 0.83
C ILE A 79 -14.11 -10.22 0.58
N PHE A 80 -14.54 -10.17 -0.68
CA PHE A 80 -15.92 -10.35 -1.14
C PHE A 80 -15.96 -11.45 -2.22
#